data_AF-A0A521VMC6-F1
#
_entry.id   AF-A0A521VMC6-F1
#
_cell.length_a   1.000
_cell.length_b   1.000
_cell.length_c   1.000
_cell.angle_alpha   90.00
_cell.angle_beta   90.00
_cell.angle_gamma   90.00
#
_symmetry.space_group_name_H-M   'P 1'
#
loop_
_entity.id
_entity.type
_entity.pdbx_description
1 polymer ?
#
loop_
_entity_poly.entity_id
_entity_poly.type
_entity_poly.pdbx_seq_one_letter_code
_entity_poly.pdbx_strand_id
1 'polypeptide(L)'
;MKEYVAKAVLTLGAGRVRIDVEQAKTRAHNLKPLGEGLHEIVNPIQFKRGERFGWDGEVPKAMREAFGEPAGAAVKRTFGKAVEAARKLV
;
A
#
# COMPACT_ATOMS: atom_id res chain seq x y z
N MET A 1 0.18 -9.71 5.07
CA MET A 1 -0.27 -8.79 4.00
C MET A 1 -0.60 -9.49 2.70
N LYS A 2 -1.82 -9.26 2.21
CA LYS A 2 -2.25 -9.65 0.86
C LYS A 2 -2.08 -8.46 -0.09
N GLU A 3 -1.73 -8.73 -1.34
CA GLU A 3 -1.55 -7.70 -2.35
C GLU A 3 -2.82 -7.53 -3.19
N TYR A 4 -3.18 -6.28 -3.40
CA TYR A 4 -4.38 -5.87 -4.11
C TYR A 4 -4.05 -4.83 -5.17
N VAL A 5 -4.94 -4.71 -6.16
CA VAL A 5 -4.86 -3.70 -7.21
C VAL A 5 -6.17 -2.94 -7.21
N ALA A 6 -6.12 -1.64 -6.95
CA ALA A 6 -7.29 -0.80 -6.97
C ALA A 6 -7.98 -0.87 -8.35
N LYS A 7 -9.15 -1.51 -8.45
CA LYS A 7 -9.96 -1.57 -9.69
C LYS A 7 -10.74 -0.27 -9.92
N ALA A 8 -10.96 0.50 -8.86
CA ALA A 8 -11.59 1.81 -8.88
C ALA A 8 -10.82 2.78 -7.96
N VAL A 9 -11.30 4.02 -7.87
CA VAL A 9 -10.87 4.92 -6.82
C VAL A 9 -11.23 4.32 -5.45
N LEU A 10 -10.24 4.15 -4.58
CA LEU A 10 -10.40 3.50 -3.28
C LEU A 10 -9.87 4.41 -2.18
N THR A 11 -10.71 4.72 -1.19
CA THR A 11 -10.30 5.48 -0.01
C THR A 11 -10.18 4.56 1.20
N LEU A 12 -8.99 4.53 1.82
CA LEU A 12 -8.72 3.80 3.05
C LEU A 12 -8.61 4.78 4.21
N GLY A 13 -9.50 4.67 5.19
CA GLY A 13 -9.58 5.61 6.32
C GLY A 13 -8.59 5.34 7.46
N ALA A 14 -8.20 4.08 7.67
CA ALA A 14 -7.30 3.65 8.73
C ALA A 14 -6.74 2.27 8.37
N GLY A 15 -5.68 1.81 9.05
CA GLY A 15 -5.11 0.47 8.87
C GLY A 15 -3.67 0.48 8.36
N ARG A 16 -3.12 -0.71 8.10
CA ARG A 16 -1.72 -0.88 7.66
C ARG A 16 -1.66 -1.19 6.18
N VAL A 17 -0.89 -0.39 5.45
CA VAL A 17 -0.68 -0.52 4.01
C VAL A 17 0.79 -0.70 3.68
N ARG A 18 1.07 -1.52 2.68
CA ARG A 18 2.38 -1.57 2.02
C ARG A 18 2.27 -0.92 0.67
N ILE A 19 3.05 0.13 0.44
CA ILE A 19 3.03 0.90 -0.80
C ILE A 19 4.46 1.24 -1.22
N ASP A 20 4.64 1.60 -2.48
CA ASP A 20 5.94 2.04 -2.97
C ASP A 20 6.35 3.40 -2.35
N VAL A 21 7.65 3.69 -2.32
CA VAL A 21 8.19 4.94 -1.79
C VAL A 21 7.64 6.16 -2.54
N GLU A 22 7.43 6.06 -3.86
CA GLU A 22 6.85 7.17 -4.64
C GLU A 22 5.40 7.44 -4.25
N GLN A 23 4.62 6.37 -4.03
CA GLN A 23 3.24 6.45 -3.55
C GLN A 23 3.18 7.00 -2.11
N ALA A 24 4.13 6.59 -1.26
CA ALA A 24 4.24 7.05 0.11
C ALA A 24 4.62 8.53 0.18
N LYS A 25 5.58 9.01 -0.62
CA LYS A 25 5.98 10.41 -0.67
C LYS A 25 4.81 11.36 -0.94
N THR A 26 3.96 11.01 -1.91
CA THR A 26 2.78 11.81 -2.26
C THR A 26 1.76 11.90 -1.11
N ARG A 27 1.74 10.89 -0.23
CA ARG A 27 0.76 10.72 0.86
C ARG A 27 1.40 10.75 2.25
N ALA A 28 2.63 11.25 2.36
CA ALA A 28 3.45 11.11 3.57
C ALA A 28 2.81 11.78 4.79
N HIS A 29 2.07 12.87 4.58
CA HIS A 29 1.32 13.56 5.63
C HIS A 29 0.12 12.76 6.17
N ASN A 30 -0.34 11.74 5.45
CA ASN A 30 -1.45 10.86 5.83
C ASN A 30 -0.99 9.48 6.29
N LEU A 31 0.33 9.25 6.33
CA LEU A 31 0.95 7.96 6.58
C LEU A 31 2.01 8.08 7.66
N LYS A 32 1.98 7.19 8.63
CA LYS A 32 3.04 7.00 9.60
C LYS A 32 3.93 5.83 9.15
N PRO A 33 5.21 6.05 8.84
CA PRO A 33 6.10 4.97 8.43
C PRO A 33 6.32 4.01 9.61
N LEU A 34 6.12 2.71 9.38
CA LEU A 34 6.40 1.63 10.33
C LEU A 34 7.70 0.87 10.01
N GLY A 35 8.32 1.14 8.86
CA GLY A 35 9.55 0.47 8.39
C GLY A 35 9.28 -0.53 7.26
N GLU A 36 10.32 -0.91 6.51
CA GLU A 36 10.25 -1.95 5.46
C GLU A 36 9.17 -1.73 4.36
N GLY A 37 8.82 -0.48 4.09
CA GLY A 37 7.75 -0.10 3.14
C GLY A 37 6.33 -0.22 3.70
N LEU A 38 6.20 -0.60 4.97
CA LEU A 38 4.95 -0.60 5.72
C LEU A 38 4.65 0.78 6.27
N HIS A 39 3.41 1.21 6.09
CA HIS A 39 2.89 2.49 6.56
C HIS A 39 1.55 2.26 7.27
N GLU A 40 1.35 2.97 8.37
CA GLU A 40 0.08 3.06 9.06
C GLU A 40 -0.67 4.29 8.55
N ILE A 41 -1.92 4.10 8.13
CA ILE A 41 -2.79 5.19 7.72
C ILE A 41 -3.21 5.96 8.96
N VAL A 42 -2.78 7.21 9.07
CA VAL A 42 -3.20 8.13 10.14
C VAL A 42 -4.34 9.04 9.71
N ASN A 43 -4.44 9.34 8.41
CA ASN A 43 -5.54 10.09 7.80
C ASN A 43 -5.99 9.38 6.52
N PRO A 44 -7.24 9.55 6.08
CA PRO A 44 -7.75 8.87 4.89
C PRO A 44 -6.86 9.07 3.66
N ILE A 45 -6.43 7.97 3.04
CA ILE A 45 -5.68 7.98 1.79
C ILE A 45 -6.51 7.45 0.64
N GLN A 46 -6.33 8.03 -0.54
CA GLN A 46 -7.03 7.64 -1.74
C GLN A 46 -6.07 7.03 -2.77
N PHE A 47 -6.39 5.83 -3.23
CA PHE A 47 -5.75 5.14 -4.34
C PHE A 47 -6.52 5.38 -5.63
N LYS A 48 -5.79 5.58 -6.72
CA LYS A 48 -6.29 5.64 -8.08
C LYS A 48 -6.44 4.23 -8.64
N ARG A 49 -7.32 4.08 -9.63
CA ARG A 49 -7.46 2.84 -10.40
C ARG A 49 -6.10 2.44 -11.00
N GLY A 50 -5.73 1.18 -10.80
CA GLY A 50 -4.47 0.59 -11.26
C GLY A 50 -3.33 0.66 -10.24
N GLU A 51 -3.48 1.37 -9.12
CA GLU A 51 -2.46 1.38 -8.07
C GLU A 51 -2.44 0.05 -7.31
N ARG A 52 -1.23 -0.45 -7.04
CA ARG A 52 -1.01 -1.65 -6.23
C ARG A 52 -0.71 -1.26 -4.81
N PHE A 53 -1.21 -2.04 -3.88
CA PHE A 53 -0.94 -1.86 -2.46
C PHE A 53 -1.08 -3.19 -1.72
N GLY A 54 -0.30 -3.36 -0.67
CA GLY A 54 -0.48 -4.42 0.32
C GLY A 54 -1.46 -3.95 1.38
N TRP A 55 -2.38 -4.81 1.76
CA TRP A 55 -3.34 -4.58 2.84
C TRP A 55 -3.24 -5.73 3.84
N ASP A 56 -3.15 -5.38 5.12
CA ASP A 56 -3.07 -6.37 6.20
C ASP A 56 -4.43 -6.69 6.83
N GLY A 57 -5.44 -5.85 6.61
CA GLY A 57 -6.77 -6.05 7.14
C GLY A 57 -7.64 -7.00 6.31
N GLU A 58 -8.83 -7.30 6.84
CA GLU A 58 -9.88 -7.90 6.03
C GLU A 58 -10.46 -6.85 5.07
N VAL A 59 -10.79 -7.26 3.84
CA VAL A 59 -11.43 -6.38 2.85
C VAL A 59 -12.94 -6.39 3.12
N PRO A 60 -13.55 -5.26 3.51
CA PRO A 60 -14.99 -5.18 3.72
C PRO A 60 -15.74 -5.58 2.45
N LYS A 61 -16.87 -6.29 2.58
CA LYS A 61 -17.66 -6.77 1.43
C LYS A 61 -17.99 -5.64 0.44
N ALA A 62 -18.31 -4.44 0.96
CA ALA A 62 -18.62 -3.24 0.17
C ALA A 62 -17.42 -2.70 -0.64
N MET A 63 -16.18 -3.02 -0.25
CA MET A 63 -14.97 -2.55 -0.93
C MET A 63 -14.35 -3.60 -1.85
N ARG A 64 -14.89 -4.83 -1.91
CA ARG A 64 -14.32 -5.91 -2.74
C ARG A 64 -14.25 -5.54 -4.22
N GLU A 65 -15.25 -4.83 -4.74
CA GLU A 65 -15.27 -4.38 -6.13
C GLU A 65 -14.15 -3.36 -6.43
N ALA A 66 -13.80 -2.52 -5.45
CA ALA A 66 -12.75 -1.51 -5.57
C ALA A 66 -11.34 -2.07 -5.33
N PHE A 67 -11.17 -3.08 -4.46
CA PHE A 67 -9.88 -3.73 -4.16
C PHE A 67 -9.39 -4.68 -5.27
N GLY A 68 -10.30 -5.12 -6.15
CA GLY A 68 -10.00 -6.14 -7.14
C GLY A 68 -9.81 -7.54 -6.56
N GLU A 69 -9.50 -8.50 -7.44
CA GLU A 69 -9.14 -9.83 -6.97
C GLU A 69 -7.79 -9.76 -6.25
N PRO A 70 -7.61 -10.48 -5.13
CA PRO A 70 -6.30 -10.63 -4.54
C PRO A 70 -5.41 -11.23 -5.63
N ALA A 71 -4.26 -10.61 -5.90
CA ALA A 71 -3.32 -11.16 -6.84
C ALA A 71 -2.79 -12.48 -6.24
N GLY A 72 -3.51 -13.57 -6.53
CA GLY A 72 -3.15 -14.91 -6.13
C GLY A 72 -1.81 -15.22 -6.77
N ALA A 73 -0.80 -15.38 -5.92
CA ALA A 73 0.55 -15.78 -6.27
C ALA A 73 1.40 -14.76 -7.07
N ALA A 74 2.48 -14.34 -6.41
CA ALA A 74 3.79 -14.18 -7.02
C ALA A 74 3.98 -13.07 -8.07
N VAL A 75 3.42 -11.88 -7.89
CA VAL A 75 4.06 -10.69 -8.48
C VAL A 75 5.21 -10.27 -7.59
N LYS A 76 6.37 -10.90 -7.78
CA LYS A 76 7.67 -10.43 -7.28
C LYS A 76 8.06 -9.10 -7.94
N ARG A 77 7.26 -8.04 -7.76
CA ARG A 77 7.85 -6.71 -7.69
C ARG A 77 8.14 -6.49 -6.22
N THR A 78 9.38 -6.79 -5.84
CA THR A 78 9.92 -6.28 -4.59
C THR A 78 9.51 -4.82 -4.45
N PHE A 79 8.81 -4.46 -3.37
CA PHE A 79 8.64 -3.08 -2.89
C PHE A 79 10.02 -2.51 -2.47
N GLY A 80 11.03 -2.70 -3.31
CA GLY A 80 12.41 -2.88 -2.92
C GLY A 80 13.33 -2.62 -4.09
N LYS A 81 13.60 -1.33 -4.31
CA LYS A 81 14.96 -0.84 -4.59
C LYS A 81 15.25 0.52 -3.94
N ALA A 82 14.60 0.84 -2.82
CA ALA A 82 14.84 2.11 -2.11
C ALA A 82 15.18 1.97 -0.62
N VAL A 83 14.80 0.89 0.07
CA VAL A 83 15.11 0.71 1.51
C VAL A 83 16.58 0.26 1.73
N GLU A 84 17.18 -0.47 0.80
CA GLU A 84 18.58 -0.89 0.90
C GLU A 84 19.58 0.28 0.67
N ALA A 85 19.20 1.29 -0.12
CA ALA A 85 20.03 2.47 -0.36
C ALA A 85 20.14 3.38 0.87
N ALA A 86 19.12 3.41 1.74
CA ALA A 86 19.13 4.22 2.96
C ALA A 86 19.94 3.58 4.10
N ARG A 87 20.20 2.27 4.06
CA ARG A 87 20.96 1.55 5.11
C ARG A 87 22.46 1.47 4.84
N LYS A 88 22.93 1.93 3.67
CA LYS A 88 24.34 1.83 3.24
C LYS A 88 25.13 3.14 3.37
N LEU A 89 24.59 4.11 4.12
CA LEU A 89 25.15 5.46 4.31
C LEU A 89 25.37 5.82 5.78
N VAL A 90 25.40 4.81 6.67
CA VAL A 90 25.86 4.93 8.06
C VAL A 90 27.11 4.09 8.22
#